data_AF-A0AAD7HD73-F1
#
_entry.id   AF-A0AAD7HD73-F1
#
_cell.length_a   1.000
_cell.length_b   1.000
_cell.length_c   1.000
_cell.angle_alpha   90.00
_cell.angle_beta   90.00
_cell.angle_gamma   90.00
#
_symmetry.space_group_name_H-M   'P 1'
#
loop_
_entity.id
_entity.type
_entity.pdbx_description
1 polymer ?
#
loop_
_entity_poly.entity_id
_entity_poly.type
_entity_poly.pdbx_seq_one_letter_code
_entity_poly.pdbx_strand_id
1 'polypeptide(L)'
;PAPLTKRSKTKLKEPKFRDGFVIVPGVKSKAGDYESFVEALLLRGMAEYSVRILTRDAFPQTVQFQWAQECFGNASLAAGQPRYLFTDRMAKLTMKRGSHIRGKVMESFRPLFESHFGFQRGNSKTIIAANKANYAALTHKASFGYKDTKARIGYGENLILAAARKHAIFKDKKSLAAIFRSYFDPLPAAYVALEFTALQHLTEEFSTGTYINASFQEKDVVQSYRTHLADIEKWMSCNPVVTEKLRRKWFKRAARNFGPAEPAADTHIDEKDEDALRKELEGRTGDTDSENEGDAEDDAPE
;
A
#
# COMPACT_ATOMS: atom_id res chain seq x y z
N PRO A 1 19.84 15.34 -41.38
CA PRO A 1 19.57 14.64 -40.11
C PRO A 1 20.47 15.18 -38.98
N ALA A 2 19.93 16.08 -38.16
CA ALA A 2 20.63 16.60 -36.99
C ALA A 2 20.75 15.51 -35.91
N PRO A 3 21.87 15.41 -35.17
CA PRO A 3 22.05 14.38 -34.17
C PRO A 3 21.23 14.69 -32.91
N LEU A 4 20.53 13.66 -32.44
CA LEU A 4 19.79 13.66 -31.17
C LEU A 4 20.69 14.10 -30.01
N THR A 5 20.40 15.26 -29.45
CA THR A 5 21.04 15.79 -28.25
C THR A 5 20.92 14.80 -27.09
N LYS A 6 22.08 14.49 -26.49
CA LYS A 6 22.24 13.64 -25.30
C LYS A 6 21.23 14.04 -24.22
N ARG A 7 20.26 13.16 -23.90
CA ARG A 7 19.46 13.25 -22.68
C ARG A 7 20.40 13.37 -21.48
N SER A 8 20.37 14.53 -20.81
CA SER A 8 21.07 14.77 -19.55
C SER A 8 20.73 13.66 -18.55
N LYS A 9 21.73 12.88 -18.13
CA LYS A 9 21.60 11.98 -16.97
C LYS A 9 21.48 12.87 -15.74
N THR A 10 20.28 13.15 -15.27
CA THR A 10 20.06 13.87 -14.01
C THR A 10 20.77 13.09 -12.89
N LYS A 11 21.87 13.62 -12.35
CA LYS A 11 22.61 13.00 -11.24
C LYS A 11 21.68 12.94 -10.02
N LEU A 12 21.50 11.74 -9.47
CA LEU A 12 20.70 11.54 -8.25
C LEU A 12 21.41 12.20 -7.06
N LYS A 13 20.66 12.88 -6.19
CA LYS A 13 21.20 13.51 -4.97
C LYS A 13 21.33 12.49 -3.85
N GLU A 14 22.36 12.59 -3.03
CA GLU A 14 22.43 11.83 -1.78
C GLU A 14 21.39 12.33 -0.77
N PRO A 15 20.59 11.44 -0.14
CA PRO A 15 19.65 11.84 0.90
C PRO A 15 20.39 12.29 2.15
N LYS A 16 20.15 13.54 2.55
CA LYS A 16 20.79 14.13 3.74
C LYS A 16 20.02 13.77 5.02
N PHE A 17 20.77 13.62 6.11
CA PHE A 17 20.21 13.55 7.45
C PHE A 17 19.88 14.96 7.96
N ARG A 18 19.02 15.04 8.98
CA ARG A 18 18.78 16.31 9.68
C ARG A 18 20.07 16.81 10.36
N ASP A 19 20.17 18.11 10.53
CA ASP A 19 21.32 18.73 11.20
C ASP A 19 21.55 18.15 12.60
N GLY A 20 22.81 17.83 12.89
CA GLY A 20 23.22 17.21 14.15
C GLY A 20 22.84 15.72 14.31
N PHE A 21 22.23 15.09 13.30
CA PHE A 21 21.93 13.66 13.37
C PHE A 21 23.19 12.81 13.22
N VAL A 22 23.42 11.93 14.19
CA VAL A 22 24.50 10.95 14.18
C VAL A 22 23.90 9.55 14.15
N ILE A 23 24.44 8.68 13.29
CA ILE A 23 24.04 7.27 13.26
C ILE A 23 24.61 6.58 14.50
N VAL A 24 23.73 6.26 15.44
CA VAL A 24 24.10 5.49 16.64
C VAL A 24 23.89 3.99 16.38
N PRO A 25 24.93 3.15 16.51
CA PRO A 25 24.78 1.70 16.40
C PRO A 25 23.73 1.15 17.38
N GLY A 26 22.88 0.23 16.91
CA GLY A 26 21.81 -0.37 17.73
C GLY A 26 20.52 0.45 17.85
N VAL A 27 20.53 1.75 17.49
CA VAL A 27 19.30 2.56 17.48
C VAL A 27 18.49 2.29 16.22
N LYS A 28 17.19 2.06 16.37
CA LYS A 28 16.26 1.81 15.26
C LYS A 28 16.18 3.06 14.36
N SER A 29 16.46 2.88 13.08
CA SER A 29 16.28 3.93 12.08
C SER A 29 14.81 4.35 11.98
N LYS A 30 14.59 5.63 11.64
CA LYS A 30 13.26 6.21 11.38
C LYS A 30 13.32 7.13 10.15
N ALA A 31 12.17 7.38 9.54
CA ALA A 31 12.09 8.30 8.40
C ALA A 31 12.46 9.74 8.80
N GLY A 32 12.08 10.18 10.00
CA GLY A 32 12.47 11.48 10.55
C GLY A 32 13.94 11.63 10.95
N ASP A 33 14.80 10.66 10.63
CA ASP A 33 16.26 10.86 10.66
C ASP A 33 16.73 11.73 9.48
N TYR A 34 15.97 11.73 8.38
CA TYR A 34 16.29 12.47 7.16
C TYR A 34 15.72 13.89 7.17
N GLU A 35 16.27 14.76 6.32
CA GLU A 35 15.72 16.10 6.08
C GLU A 35 14.24 16.03 5.69
N SER A 36 13.47 17.08 6.02
CA SER A 36 12.00 17.08 5.94
C SER A 36 11.47 16.66 4.57
N PHE A 37 12.14 17.05 3.48
CA PHE A 37 11.73 16.67 2.13
C PHE A 37 11.92 15.18 1.87
N VAL A 38 13.10 14.62 2.19
CA VAL A 38 13.39 13.19 2.06
C VAL A 38 12.49 12.35 2.97
N GLU A 39 12.21 12.82 4.19
CA GLU A 39 11.25 12.19 5.08
C GLU A 39 9.87 12.09 4.44
N ALA A 40 9.35 13.18 3.86
CA ALA A 40 8.05 13.19 3.20
C ALA A 40 7.99 12.20 2.03
N LEU A 41 9.03 12.18 1.17
CA LEU A 41 9.14 11.21 0.08
C LEU A 41 9.17 9.77 0.60
N LEU A 42 9.95 9.51 1.65
CA LEU A 42 10.08 8.18 2.23
C LEU A 42 8.77 7.71 2.86
N LEU A 43 8.05 8.58 3.58
CA LEU A 43 6.74 8.27 4.15
C LEU A 43 5.70 7.99 3.06
N ARG A 44 5.71 8.74 1.96
CA ARG A 44 4.85 8.50 0.80
C ARG A 44 5.16 7.16 0.13
N GLY A 45 6.44 6.87 -0.12
CA GLY A 45 6.87 5.59 -0.70
C GLY A 45 6.58 4.40 0.22
N MET A 46 6.78 4.56 1.53
CA MET A 46 6.37 3.57 2.53
C MET A 46 4.88 3.25 2.49
N ALA A 47 4.04 4.27 2.33
CA ALA A 47 2.59 4.09 2.23
C ALA A 47 2.22 3.32 0.95
N GLU A 48 2.81 3.66 -0.20
CA GLU A 48 2.61 2.92 -1.44
C GLU A 48 3.12 1.48 -1.33
N TYR A 49 4.26 1.25 -0.67
CA TYR A 49 4.77 -0.10 -0.43
C TYR A 49 3.79 -0.94 0.38
N SER A 50 3.22 -0.38 1.47
CA SER A 50 2.14 -1.04 2.21
C SER A 50 0.93 -1.34 1.33
N VAL A 51 0.57 -0.47 0.39
CA VAL A 51 -0.50 -0.73 -0.57
C VAL A 51 -0.14 -1.91 -1.47
N ARG A 52 1.06 -1.97 -2.05
CA ARG A 52 1.48 -3.11 -2.88
C ARG A 52 1.45 -4.44 -2.12
N ILE A 53 1.81 -4.43 -0.83
CA ILE A 53 1.68 -5.60 0.04
C ILE A 53 0.23 -6.05 0.14
N LEU A 54 -0.72 -5.12 0.23
CA LEU A 54 -2.14 -5.47 0.33
C LEU A 54 -2.76 -5.83 -1.03
N THR A 55 -2.27 -5.25 -2.13
CA THR A 55 -2.98 -5.32 -3.42
C THR A 55 -2.33 -6.23 -4.44
N ARG A 56 -1.04 -6.54 -4.30
CA ARG A 56 -0.30 -7.41 -5.22
C ARG A 56 0.06 -8.74 -4.59
N ASP A 57 0.79 -8.70 -3.48
CA ASP A 57 1.16 -9.91 -2.73
C ASP A 57 1.46 -9.54 -1.27
N ALA A 58 0.80 -10.19 -0.32
CA ALA A 58 1.03 -9.96 1.10
C ALA A 58 2.40 -10.48 1.57
N PHE A 59 2.95 -11.50 0.90
CA PHE A 59 4.20 -12.17 1.29
C PHE A 59 5.18 -12.28 0.10
N PRO A 60 5.58 -11.15 -0.51
CA PRO A 60 6.47 -11.16 -1.66
C PRO A 60 7.86 -11.67 -1.25
N GLN A 61 8.47 -12.55 -2.04
CA GLN A 61 9.78 -13.11 -1.71
C GLN A 61 10.92 -12.31 -2.37
N THR A 62 10.98 -12.33 -3.71
CA THR A 62 12.14 -11.82 -4.46
C THR A 62 12.04 -10.36 -4.88
N VAL A 63 10.84 -9.77 -4.85
CA VAL A 63 10.55 -8.44 -5.43
C VAL A 63 10.50 -7.30 -4.40
N GLN A 64 10.75 -7.57 -3.12
CA GLN A 64 10.59 -6.59 -2.03
C GLN A 64 11.46 -5.34 -2.23
N PHE A 65 12.74 -5.53 -2.51
CA PHE A 65 13.67 -4.42 -2.71
C PHE A 65 13.27 -3.58 -3.93
N GLN A 66 12.96 -4.23 -5.05
CA GLN A 66 12.49 -3.59 -6.26
C GLN A 66 11.22 -2.76 -6.02
N TRP A 67 10.22 -3.33 -5.34
CA TRP A 67 9.01 -2.59 -4.99
C TRP A 67 9.29 -1.39 -4.10
N ALA A 68 10.17 -1.53 -3.11
CA ALA A 68 10.56 -0.44 -2.23
C ALA A 68 11.20 0.71 -3.03
N GLN A 69 12.11 0.38 -3.95
CA GLN A 69 12.76 1.35 -4.84
C GLN A 69 11.76 2.03 -5.78
N GLU A 70 10.86 1.27 -6.40
CA GLU A 70 9.82 1.80 -7.28
C GLU A 70 8.86 2.74 -6.53
N CYS A 71 8.43 2.39 -5.31
CA CYS A 71 7.55 3.25 -4.51
C CYS A 71 8.23 4.57 -4.14
N PHE A 72 9.53 4.54 -3.80
CA PHE A 72 10.28 5.75 -3.54
C PHE A 72 10.48 6.60 -4.81
N GLY A 73 10.74 5.95 -5.95
CA GLY A 73 10.80 6.60 -7.25
C GLY A 73 9.49 7.28 -7.63
N ASN A 74 8.35 6.61 -7.42
CA ASN A 74 7.02 7.17 -7.65
C ASN A 74 6.73 8.38 -6.77
N ALA A 75 7.10 8.31 -5.48
CA ALA A 75 6.98 9.44 -4.57
C ALA A 75 7.82 10.64 -5.05
N SER A 76 9.04 10.39 -5.50
CA SER A 76 9.96 11.42 -6.01
C SER A 76 9.44 12.04 -7.31
N LEU A 77 8.86 11.23 -8.20
CA LEU A 77 8.23 11.70 -9.45
C LEU A 77 7.03 12.59 -9.17
N ALA A 78 6.15 12.18 -8.26
CA ALA A 78 4.97 12.95 -7.88
C ALA A 78 5.32 14.30 -7.22
N ALA A 79 6.51 14.44 -6.64
CA ALA A 79 6.99 15.68 -6.02
C ALA A 79 7.71 16.64 -7.00
N GLY A 80 7.88 16.28 -8.27
CA GLY A 80 8.33 17.20 -9.32
C GLY A 80 9.85 17.43 -9.41
N GLN A 81 10.62 17.49 -8.32
CA GLN A 81 12.10 17.59 -8.26
C GLN A 81 12.58 17.52 -6.79
N PRO A 82 13.86 17.22 -6.46
CA PRO A 82 14.86 16.42 -7.18
C PRO A 82 14.79 14.93 -6.83
N ARG A 83 15.38 14.07 -7.68
CA ARG A 83 15.45 12.62 -7.43
C ARG A 83 16.63 12.28 -6.51
N TYR A 84 16.35 11.57 -5.42
CA TYR A 84 17.35 11.10 -4.46
C TYR A 84 17.78 9.67 -4.73
N LEU A 85 19.00 9.32 -4.32
CA LEU A 85 19.46 7.94 -4.23
C LEU A 85 18.62 7.19 -3.21
N PHE A 86 18.13 6.01 -3.60
CA PHE A 86 17.45 5.10 -2.68
C PHE A 86 18.47 4.18 -2.02
N THR A 87 18.75 4.41 -0.74
CA THR A 87 19.79 3.70 0.01
C THR A 87 19.28 2.42 0.67
N ASP A 88 20.18 1.51 1.06
CA ASP A 88 19.84 0.30 1.81
C ASP A 88 19.11 0.59 3.13
N ARG A 89 19.46 1.70 3.80
CA ARG A 89 18.77 2.14 5.02
C ARG A 89 17.30 2.47 4.73
N MET A 90 17.04 3.17 3.62
CA MET A 90 15.68 3.49 3.17
C MET A 90 14.92 2.24 2.72
N ALA A 91 15.60 1.31 2.05
CA ALA A 91 15.04 0.01 1.68
C ALA A 91 14.59 -0.78 2.92
N LYS A 92 15.45 -0.94 3.93
CA LYS A 92 15.12 -1.61 5.20
C LYS A 92 13.93 -0.97 5.91
N LEU A 93 13.90 0.37 5.97
CA LEU A 93 12.79 1.13 6.53
C LEU A 93 11.47 0.83 5.80
N THR A 94 11.51 0.86 4.47
CA THR A 94 10.35 0.65 3.61
C THR A 94 9.82 -0.78 3.70
N MET A 95 10.69 -1.78 3.56
CA MET A 95 10.31 -3.20 3.59
C MET A 95 9.72 -3.61 4.94
N LYS A 96 10.18 -3.02 6.06
CA LYS A 96 9.59 -3.23 7.39
C LYS A 96 8.08 -2.89 7.45
N ARG A 97 7.59 -2.03 6.56
CA ARG A 97 6.15 -1.73 6.48
C ARG A 97 5.31 -2.91 6.05
N GLY A 98 5.88 -3.92 5.40
CA GLY A 98 5.18 -5.15 5.01
C GLY A 98 4.63 -5.91 6.21
N SER A 99 5.48 -6.26 7.18
CA SER A 99 5.02 -6.95 8.40
C SER A 99 4.06 -6.09 9.22
N HIS A 100 4.32 -4.78 9.33
CA HIS A 100 3.41 -3.87 10.04
C HIS A 100 2.01 -3.84 9.44
N ILE A 101 1.88 -3.74 8.11
CA ILE A 101 0.55 -3.65 7.48
C ILE A 101 -0.20 -4.98 7.54
N ARG A 102 0.50 -6.11 7.41
CA ARG A 102 -0.08 -7.45 7.62
C ARG A 102 -0.63 -7.60 9.05
N GLY A 103 0.19 -7.28 10.05
CA GLY A 103 -0.23 -7.29 11.45
C GLY A 103 -1.42 -6.38 11.71
N LYS A 104 -1.43 -5.17 11.11
CA LYS A 104 -2.57 -4.24 11.21
C LYS A 104 -3.87 -4.84 10.66
N VAL A 105 -3.81 -5.56 9.54
CA VAL A 105 -4.99 -6.25 9.00
C VAL A 105 -5.48 -7.30 9.99
N MET A 106 -4.61 -8.18 10.49
CA MET A 106 -5.00 -9.20 11.47
C MET A 106 -5.57 -8.59 12.76
N GLU A 107 -4.91 -7.59 13.33
CA GLU A 107 -5.37 -6.90 14.55
C GLU A 107 -6.72 -6.18 14.37
N SER A 108 -7.11 -5.86 13.13
CA SER A 108 -8.45 -5.31 12.87
C SER A 108 -9.59 -6.32 13.04
N PHE A 109 -9.29 -7.62 12.96
CA PHE A 109 -10.24 -8.71 13.19
C PHE A 109 -10.32 -9.11 14.66
N ARG A 110 -9.18 -9.09 15.37
CA ARG A 110 -9.05 -9.56 16.75
C ARG A 110 -10.15 -9.08 17.71
N PRO A 111 -10.52 -7.78 17.80
CA PRO A 111 -11.56 -7.32 18.72
C PRO A 111 -12.98 -7.77 18.34
N LEU A 112 -13.19 -8.22 17.10
CA LEU A 112 -14.49 -8.65 16.58
C LEU A 112 -14.66 -10.18 16.66
N PHE A 113 -13.54 -10.91 16.53
CA PHE A 113 -13.49 -12.34 16.25
C PHE A 113 -14.25 -13.20 17.25
N GLU A 114 -13.92 -13.09 18.54
CA GLU A 114 -14.49 -13.97 19.58
C GLU A 114 -16.00 -13.85 19.64
N SER A 115 -16.52 -12.62 19.73
CA SER A 115 -17.96 -12.35 19.77
C SER A 115 -18.69 -12.79 18.49
N HIS A 116 -18.05 -12.62 17.32
CA HIS A 116 -18.67 -12.91 16.03
C HIS A 116 -18.84 -14.41 15.80
N PHE A 117 -17.87 -15.21 16.25
CA PHE A 117 -17.85 -16.66 16.04
C PHE A 117 -18.21 -17.47 17.30
N GLY A 118 -18.49 -16.80 18.41
CA GLY A 118 -18.89 -17.44 19.67
C GLY A 118 -17.74 -18.16 20.38
N PHE A 119 -16.49 -17.75 20.16
CA PHE A 119 -15.37 -18.24 20.96
C PHE A 119 -15.37 -17.57 22.33
N GLN A 120 -14.96 -18.33 23.35
CA GLN A 120 -14.88 -17.83 24.72
C GLN A 120 -13.53 -18.17 25.33
N ARG A 121 -12.97 -17.23 26.10
CA ARG A 121 -11.78 -17.49 26.91
C ARG A 121 -12.20 -18.18 28.20
N GLY A 122 -11.66 -19.37 28.44
CA GLY A 122 -11.94 -20.16 29.64
C GLY A 122 -11.39 -21.57 29.51
N ASN A 123 -11.38 -22.30 30.62
CA ASN A 123 -10.82 -23.65 30.73
C ASN A 123 -11.85 -24.68 31.26
N SER A 124 -13.13 -24.30 31.36
CA SER A 124 -14.17 -25.26 31.73
C SER A 124 -14.37 -26.29 30.61
N LYS A 125 -14.77 -27.52 30.97
CA LYS A 125 -15.02 -28.59 29.99
C LYS A 125 -16.05 -28.17 28.93
N THR A 126 -17.08 -27.43 29.32
CA THR A 126 -18.12 -26.91 28.42
C THR A 126 -17.56 -25.88 27.43
N ILE A 127 -16.75 -24.92 27.90
CA ILE A 127 -16.13 -23.91 27.03
C ILE A 127 -15.16 -24.57 26.04
N ILE A 128 -14.31 -25.48 26.52
CA ILE A 128 -13.36 -26.20 25.67
C ILE A 128 -14.09 -26.98 24.59
N ALA A 129 -15.17 -27.70 24.92
CA ALA A 129 -15.97 -28.45 23.96
C ALA A 129 -16.63 -27.52 22.92
N ALA A 130 -17.21 -26.40 23.36
CA ALA A 130 -17.85 -25.41 22.47
C ALA A 130 -16.84 -24.77 21.51
N ASN A 131 -15.67 -24.34 22.01
CA ASN A 131 -14.61 -23.78 21.18
C ASN A 131 -14.08 -24.80 20.16
N LYS A 132 -13.89 -26.07 20.53
CA LYS A 132 -13.50 -27.12 19.59
C LYS A 132 -14.55 -27.35 18.50
N ALA A 133 -15.83 -27.31 18.86
CA ALA A 133 -16.92 -27.42 17.89
C ALA A 133 -16.92 -26.23 16.91
N ASN A 134 -16.76 -25.00 17.42
CA ASN A 134 -16.64 -23.80 16.59
C ASN A 134 -15.41 -23.85 15.67
N TYR A 135 -14.26 -24.25 16.21
CA TYR A 135 -13.03 -24.46 15.43
C TYR A 135 -13.25 -25.44 14.28
N ALA A 136 -13.81 -26.62 14.57
CA ALA A 136 -14.07 -27.65 13.55
C ALA A 136 -15.06 -27.16 12.48
N ALA A 137 -16.12 -26.45 12.89
CA ALA A 137 -17.13 -25.92 11.97
C ALA A 137 -16.56 -24.83 11.04
N LEU A 138 -15.71 -23.94 11.57
CA LEU A 138 -15.18 -22.79 10.83
C LEU A 138 -13.99 -23.15 9.94
N THR A 139 -13.12 -24.05 10.38
CA THR A 139 -11.96 -24.50 9.59
C THR A 139 -12.36 -25.41 8.44
N HIS A 140 -13.46 -26.19 8.58
CA HIS A 140 -13.97 -27.01 7.50
C HIS A 140 -14.29 -26.15 6.27
N LYS A 141 -13.48 -26.31 5.22
CA LYS A 141 -13.58 -25.58 3.93
C LYS A 141 -13.59 -24.04 4.10
N ALA A 142 -12.85 -23.53 5.08
CA ALA A 142 -12.76 -22.09 5.37
C ALA A 142 -14.14 -21.41 5.51
N SER A 143 -15.06 -22.07 6.23
CA SER A 143 -16.44 -21.62 6.39
C SER A 143 -16.55 -20.22 7.02
N PHE A 144 -15.53 -19.76 7.76
CA PHE A 144 -15.41 -18.39 8.28
C PHE A 144 -15.50 -17.30 7.20
N GLY A 145 -15.17 -17.62 5.94
CA GLY A 145 -15.21 -16.66 4.83
C GLY A 145 -16.61 -16.40 4.26
N TYR A 146 -17.61 -17.20 4.61
CA TYR A 146 -18.94 -17.14 4.04
C TYR A 146 -19.89 -16.27 4.88
N LYS A 147 -20.85 -15.61 4.21
CA LYS A 147 -21.94 -14.87 4.86
C LYS A 147 -22.79 -15.77 5.73
N ASP A 148 -23.16 -16.93 5.21
CA ASP A 148 -23.73 -18.03 5.99
C ASP A 148 -22.68 -19.13 6.10
N THR A 149 -22.10 -19.28 7.30
CA THR A 149 -21.02 -20.24 7.54
C THR A 149 -21.49 -21.69 7.50
N LYS A 150 -22.77 -21.97 7.82
CA LYS A 150 -23.33 -23.32 7.83
C LYS A 150 -23.70 -23.77 6.42
N ALA A 151 -24.47 -22.94 5.71
CA ALA A 151 -24.88 -23.21 4.34
C ALA A 151 -23.76 -22.99 3.32
N ARG A 152 -22.69 -22.27 3.71
CA ARG A 152 -21.57 -21.84 2.86
C ARG A 152 -22.06 -21.04 1.65
N ILE A 153 -22.85 -20.01 1.92
CA ILE A 153 -23.39 -19.08 0.92
C ILE A 153 -22.75 -17.70 1.11
N GLY A 154 -22.42 -17.03 0.00
CA GLY A 154 -21.83 -15.68 0.01
C GLY A 154 -20.35 -15.68 0.39
N TYR A 155 -19.51 -16.34 -0.42
CA TYR A 155 -18.05 -16.39 -0.22
C TYR A 155 -17.44 -14.99 -0.26
N GLY A 156 -16.66 -14.63 0.77
CA GLY A 156 -16.06 -13.30 0.93
C GLY A 156 -17.03 -12.22 1.47
N GLU A 157 -18.25 -12.61 1.84
CA GLU A 157 -19.31 -11.70 2.30
C GLU A 157 -19.63 -11.83 3.79
N ASN A 158 -18.81 -12.55 4.57
CA ASN A 158 -18.95 -12.57 6.02
C ASN A 158 -18.91 -11.14 6.59
N LEU A 159 -19.82 -10.82 7.52
CA LEU A 159 -19.96 -9.48 8.10
C LEU A 159 -18.70 -9.00 8.83
N ILE A 160 -17.91 -9.92 9.41
CA ILE A 160 -16.66 -9.57 10.08
C ILE A 160 -15.65 -8.94 9.11
N LEU A 161 -15.63 -9.38 7.84
CA LEU A 161 -14.75 -8.81 6.81
C LEU A 161 -15.11 -7.33 6.58
N ALA A 162 -16.40 -7.02 6.42
CA ALA A 162 -16.84 -5.64 6.22
C ALA A 162 -16.53 -4.73 7.42
N ALA A 163 -16.61 -5.25 8.65
CA ALA A 163 -16.28 -4.52 9.86
C ALA A 163 -14.76 -4.29 9.99
N ALA A 164 -13.95 -5.34 9.83
CA ALA A 164 -12.49 -5.29 9.94
C ALA A 164 -11.86 -4.33 8.90
N ARG A 165 -12.35 -4.33 7.64
CA ARG A 165 -11.89 -3.40 6.58
C ARG A 165 -11.91 -1.95 7.01
N LYS A 166 -13.00 -1.52 7.69
CA LYS A 166 -13.15 -0.15 8.21
C LYS A 166 -12.04 0.20 9.19
N HIS A 167 -11.65 -0.73 10.06
CA HIS A 167 -10.60 -0.51 11.05
C HIS A 167 -9.18 -0.62 10.45
N ALA A 168 -8.97 -1.50 9.46
CA ALA A 168 -7.66 -1.74 8.86
C ALA A 168 -7.20 -0.58 7.95
N ILE A 169 -7.91 -0.34 6.85
CA ILE A 169 -7.45 0.56 5.78
C ILE A 169 -8.53 1.49 5.22
N PHE A 170 -9.78 1.43 5.73
CA PHE A 170 -10.90 2.26 5.31
C PHE A 170 -11.43 3.21 6.40
N LYS A 171 -10.59 3.61 7.36
CA LYS A 171 -11.00 4.36 8.55
C LYS A 171 -11.53 5.76 8.23
N ASP A 172 -10.77 6.52 7.44
CA ASP A 172 -11.00 7.94 7.18
C ASP A 172 -10.33 8.37 5.87
N LYS A 173 -10.42 9.65 5.51
CA LYS A 173 -9.84 10.22 4.27
C LYS A 173 -8.32 10.13 4.19
N LYS A 174 -7.63 9.88 5.31
CA LYS A 174 -6.17 9.74 5.39
C LYS A 174 -5.73 8.27 5.36
N SER A 175 -6.66 7.33 5.25
CA SER A 175 -6.35 5.91 5.21
C SER A 175 -5.72 5.51 3.86
N LEU A 176 -4.98 4.40 3.83
CA LEU A 176 -4.30 3.92 2.62
C LEU A 176 -5.28 3.73 1.45
N ALA A 177 -6.46 3.16 1.69
CA ALA A 177 -7.44 2.93 0.63
C ALA A 177 -8.14 4.21 0.15
N ALA A 178 -8.11 5.29 0.93
CA ALA A 178 -8.58 6.61 0.48
C ALA A 178 -7.53 7.27 -0.43
N ILE A 179 -6.27 7.27 0.02
CA ILE A 179 -5.15 7.91 -0.68
C ILE A 179 -4.78 7.17 -1.98
N PHE A 180 -4.85 5.84 -1.99
CA PHE A 180 -4.49 4.99 -3.15
C PHE A 180 -5.72 4.28 -3.70
N ARG A 181 -6.80 5.03 -3.90
CA ARG A 181 -8.13 4.52 -4.25
C ARG A 181 -8.12 3.53 -5.42
N SER A 182 -7.41 3.87 -6.49
CA SER A 182 -7.31 3.06 -7.71
C SER A 182 -6.71 1.68 -7.51
N TYR A 183 -5.89 1.49 -6.46
CA TYR A 183 -5.31 0.19 -6.15
C TYR A 183 -6.33 -0.76 -5.50
N PHE A 184 -7.42 -0.23 -4.95
CA PHE A 184 -8.42 -0.99 -4.21
C PHE A 184 -9.80 -1.06 -4.88
N ASP A 185 -9.99 -0.46 -6.07
CA ASP A 185 -11.24 -0.54 -6.85
C ASP A 185 -11.00 -1.29 -8.17
N PRO A 186 -11.44 -2.56 -8.30
CA PRO A 186 -12.13 -3.39 -7.31
C PRO A 186 -11.21 -3.92 -6.19
N LEU A 187 -11.80 -4.37 -5.07
CA LEU A 187 -11.02 -4.88 -3.93
C LEU A 187 -10.08 -6.02 -4.36
N PRO A 188 -8.77 -5.99 -4.07
CA PRO A 188 -7.82 -6.94 -4.65
C PRO A 188 -7.92 -8.35 -4.07
N ALA A 189 -7.62 -9.36 -4.88
CA ALA A 189 -7.59 -10.76 -4.45
C ALA A 189 -6.60 -10.99 -3.30
N ALA A 190 -5.39 -10.43 -3.42
CA ALA A 190 -4.35 -10.48 -2.38
C ALA A 190 -4.84 -9.94 -1.03
N TYR A 191 -5.64 -8.87 -1.05
CA TYR A 191 -6.17 -8.30 0.19
C TYR A 191 -7.20 -9.22 0.83
N VAL A 192 -8.15 -9.74 0.04
CA VAL A 192 -9.16 -10.68 0.52
C VAL A 192 -8.50 -11.97 1.04
N ALA A 193 -7.45 -12.45 0.37
CA ALA A 193 -6.69 -13.62 0.82
C ALA A 193 -6.05 -13.39 2.18
N LEU A 194 -5.43 -12.22 2.38
CA LEU A 194 -4.85 -11.85 3.67
C LEU A 194 -5.90 -11.74 4.80
N GLU A 195 -7.11 -11.27 4.50
CA GLU A 195 -8.22 -11.27 5.45
C GLU A 195 -8.62 -12.70 5.86
N PHE A 196 -8.67 -13.63 4.91
CA PHE A 196 -8.95 -15.03 5.18
C PHE A 196 -7.83 -15.69 5.99
N THR A 197 -6.56 -15.38 5.68
CA THR A 197 -5.41 -15.81 6.47
C THR A 197 -5.49 -15.31 7.91
N ALA A 198 -5.86 -14.05 8.12
CA ALA A 198 -6.03 -13.49 9.45
C ALA A 198 -7.14 -14.21 10.24
N LEU A 199 -8.28 -14.49 9.61
CA LEU A 199 -9.37 -15.25 10.24
C LEU A 199 -8.97 -16.69 10.56
N GLN A 200 -8.25 -17.35 9.67
CA GLN A 200 -7.73 -18.69 9.91
C GLN A 200 -6.78 -18.68 11.11
N HIS A 201 -5.80 -17.78 11.16
CA HIS A 201 -4.88 -17.64 12.28
C HIS A 201 -5.63 -17.46 13.62
N LEU A 202 -6.59 -16.53 13.67
CA LEU A 202 -7.40 -16.30 14.88
C LEU A 202 -8.25 -17.53 15.26
N THR A 203 -8.66 -18.34 14.28
CA THR A 203 -9.36 -19.60 14.53
C THR A 203 -8.41 -20.65 15.12
N GLU A 204 -7.18 -20.72 14.61
CA GLU A 204 -6.13 -21.64 15.07
C GLU A 204 -5.70 -21.37 16.52
N GLU A 205 -5.80 -20.12 17.00
CA GLU A 205 -5.60 -19.73 18.41
C GLU A 205 -6.55 -20.47 19.38
N PHE A 206 -7.65 -21.06 18.88
CA PHE A 206 -8.61 -21.84 19.65
C PHE A 206 -8.65 -23.33 19.29
N SER A 207 -7.69 -23.82 18.50
CA SER A 207 -7.66 -25.21 17.99
C SER A 207 -7.73 -26.30 19.08
N THR A 208 -7.15 -26.04 20.26
CA THR A 208 -7.17 -26.96 21.40
C THR A 208 -8.43 -26.82 22.26
N GLY A 209 -9.32 -25.88 21.93
CA GLY A 209 -10.46 -25.45 22.74
C GLY A 209 -10.13 -24.40 23.80
N THR A 210 -8.85 -24.12 24.05
CA THR A 210 -8.40 -23.04 24.93
C THR A 210 -7.71 -21.95 24.10
N TYR A 211 -7.86 -20.69 24.50
CA TYR A 211 -7.18 -19.58 23.82
C TYR A 211 -5.67 -19.67 23.99
N ILE A 212 -4.95 -19.59 22.87
CA ILE A 212 -3.50 -19.49 22.81
C ILE A 212 -3.16 -18.19 22.07
N ASN A 213 -2.39 -17.31 22.71
CA ASN A 213 -1.95 -16.06 22.08
C ASN A 213 -0.79 -16.33 21.10
N ALA A 214 -1.12 -16.74 19.87
CA ALA A 214 -0.15 -17.03 18.83
C ALA A 214 0.29 -15.75 18.09
N SER A 215 1.57 -15.67 17.74
CA SER A 215 2.10 -14.55 16.95
C SER A 215 1.77 -14.74 15.47
N PHE A 216 1.29 -13.70 14.79
CA PHE A 216 1.05 -13.71 13.35
C PHE A 216 2.37 -13.54 12.57
N GLN A 217 3.17 -14.60 12.49
CA GLN A 217 4.46 -14.59 11.82
C GLN A 217 4.37 -15.15 10.41
N GLU A 218 5.13 -14.57 9.50
CA GLU A 218 5.15 -14.94 8.08
C GLU A 218 5.42 -16.42 7.83
N LYS A 219 6.40 -17.00 8.54
CA LYS A 219 6.75 -18.43 8.42
C LYS A 219 5.58 -19.37 8.74
N ASP A 220 4.64 -18.93 9.58
CA ASP A 220 3.53 -19.76 10.07
C ASP A 220 2.29 -19.60 9.16
N VAL A 221 2.11 -18.42 8.56
CA VAL A 221 0.87 -18.07 7.85
C VAL A 221 0.99 -18.00 6.33
N VAL A 222 2.22 -18.00 5.78
CA VAL A 222 2.44 -17.83 4.33
C VAL A 222 1.77 -18.94 3.52
N GLN A 223 1.81 -20.19 3.98
CA GLN A 223 1.21 -21.31 3.27
C GLN A 223 -0.32 -21.16 3.22
N SER A 224 -0.94 -20.82 4.35
CA SER A 224 -2.37 -20.54 4.44
C SER A 224 -2.78 -19.39 3.52
N TYR A 225 -1.98 -18.32 3.45
CA TYR A 225 -2.19 -17.23 2.50
C TYR A 225 -2.16 -17.69 1.04
N ARG A 226 -1.16 -18.50 0.64
CA ARG A 226 -1.07 -19.00 -0.74
C ARG A 226 -2.28 -19.86 -1.11
N THR A 227 -2.75 -20.70 -0.19
CA THR A 227 -3.96 -21.50 -0.37
C THR A 227 -5.19 -20.60 -0.55
N HIS A 228 -5.42 -19.61 0.33
CA HIS A 228 -6.57 -18.70 0.20
C HIS A 228 -6.50 -17.85 -1.06
N LEU A 229 -5.32 -17.40 -1.46
CA LEU A 229 -5.15 -16.64 -2.70
C LEU A 229 -5.57 -17.49 -3.91
N ALA A 230 -5.12 -18.74 -3.99
CA ALA A 230 -5.50 -19.65 -5.06
C ALA A 230 -7.02 -19.94 -5.07
N ASP A 231 -7.64 -20.12 -3.90
CA ASP A 231 -9.09 -20.32 -3.77
C ASP A 231 -9.89 -19.08 -4.22
N ILE A 232 -9.43 -17.88 -3.87
CA ILE A 232 -10.06 -16.62 -4.29
C ILE A 232 -9.91 -16.40 -5.78
N GLU A 233 -8.74 -16.66 -6.35
CA GLU A 233 -8.49 -16.57 -7.80
C GLU A 233 -9.34 -17.58 -8.57
N LYS A 234 -9.49 -18.80 -8.04
CA LYS A 234 -10.41 -19.81 -8.58
C LYS A 234 -11.86 -19.36 -8.51
N TRP A 235 -12.29 -18.80 -7.37
CA TRP A 235 -13.64 -18.24 -7.25
C TRP A 235 -13.87 -17.11 -8.25
N MET A 236 -12.88 -16.24 -8.45
CA MET A 236 -12.93 -15.18 -9.45
C MET A 236 -13.06 -15.73 -10.88
N SER A 237 -12.32 -16.79 -11.22
CA SER A 237 -12.37 -17.40 -12.55
C SER A 237 -13.69 -18.13 -12.84
N CYS A 238 -14.41 -18.60 -11.81
CA CYS A 238 -15.74 -19.19 -11.99
C CYS A 238 -16.76 -18.19 -12.58
N ASN A 239 -16.69 -16.91 -12.23
CA ASN A 239 -17.51 -15.86 -12.84
C ASN A 239 -16.85 -14.48 -12.70
N PRO A 240 -15.96 -14.09 -13.62
CA PRO A 240 -15.17 -12.87 -13.48
C PRO A 240 -16.02 -11.59 -13.35
N VAL A 241 -17.11 -11.50 -14.13
CA VAL A 241 -17.99 -10.32 -14.15
C VAL A 241 -18.71 -10.15 -12.81
N VAL A 242 -19.28 -11.23 -12.26
CA VAL A 242 -20.01 -11.17 -10.98
C VAL A 242 -19.04 -10.91 -9.83
N THR A 243 -17.91 -11.60 -9.80
CA THR A 243 -16.93 -11.44 -8.72
C THR A 243 -16.27 -10.07 -8.72
N GLU A 244 -15.98 -9.48 -9.89
CA GLU A 244 -15.53 -8.08 -9.99
C GLU A 244 -16.59 -7.11 -9.45
N LYS A 245 -17.86 -7.27 -9.85
CA LYS A 245 -18.97 -6.44 -9.34
C LYS A 245 -19.10 -6.55 -7.81
N LEU A 246 -18.95 -7.75 -7.25
CA LEU A 246 -18.97 -7.97 -5.80
C LEU A 246 -17.79 -7.28 -5.11
N ARG A 247 -16.57 -7.47 -5.60
CA ARG A 247 -15.36 -6.81 -5.04
C ARG A 247 -15.44 -5.29 -5.12
N ARG A 248 -15.94 -4.74 -6.23
CA ARG A 248 -16.22 -3.30 -6.38
C ARG A 248 -17.29 -2.82 -5.40
N LYS A 249 -18.35 -3.60 -5.21
CA LYS A 249 -19.41 -3.30 -4.22
C LYS A 249 -18.86 -3.31 -2.79
N TRP A 250 -17.98 -4.25 -2.44
CA TRP A 250 -17.32 -4.28 -1.12
C TRP A 250 -16.44 -3.06 -0.90
N PHE A 251 -15.62 -2.72 -1.91
CA PHE A 251 -14.80 -1.51 -1.90
C PHE A 251 -15.66 -0.25 -1.69
N LYS A 252 -16.68 -0.04 -2.54
CA LYS A 252 -17.57 1.13 -2.45
C LYS A 252 -18.26 1.23 -1.08
N ARG A 253 -18.71 0.10 -0.52
CA ARG A 253 -19.35 0.07 0.81
C ARG A 253 -18.40 0.46 1.93
N ALA A 254 -17.14 0.05 1.85
CA ALA A 254 -16.10 0.40 2.82
C ALA A 254 -15.64 1.86 2.65
N ALA A 255 -15.56 2.34 1.41
CA ALA A 255 -15.12 3.70 1.04
C ALA A 255 -16.18 4.80 1.24
N ARG A 256 -17.38 4.49 1.76
CA ARG A 256 -18.48 5.47 1.93
C ARG A 256 -18.08 6.72 2.71
N ASN A 257 -17.14 6.60 3.65
CA ASN A 257 -16.71 7.70 4.51
C ASN A 257 -15.56 8.54 3.91
N PHE A 258 -15.07 8.21 2.72
CA PHE A 258 -13.95 8.94 2.11
C PHE A 258 -14.37 10.30 1.52
N GLY A 259 -15.64 10.48 1.18
CA GLY A 259 -16.09 11.61 0.34
C GLY A 259 -15.81 11.39 -1.15
N PRO A 260 -16.05 12.39 -2.01
CA PRO A 260 -15.69 12.31 -3.43
C PRO A 260 -14.17 12.12 -3.57
N ALA A 261 -13.75 11.40 -4.61
CA ALA A 261 -12.33 11.40 -4.97
C ALA A 261 -11.96 12.83 -5.38
N GLU A 262 -10.86 13.38 -4.85
CA GLU A 262 -10.32 14.61 -5.42
C GLU A 262 -9.87 14.31 -6.85
N PRO A 263 -10.28 15.14 -7.83
CA PRO A 263 -9.77 14.99 -9.19
C PRO A 263 -8.24 15.09 -9.14
N ALA A 264 -7.56 14.23 -9.89
CA ALA A 264 -6.13 14.42 -10.12
C ALA A 264 -5.95 15.83 -10.68
N ALA A 265 -5.03 16.62 -10.11
CA ALA A 265 -4.69 17.91 -10.68
C ALA A 265 -4.29 17.70 -12.13
N ASP A 266 -5.04 18.28 -13.06
CA ASP A 266 -4.75 18.18 -14.48
C ASP A 266 -3.52 19.04 -14.73
N THR A 267 -2.38 18.39 -14.94
CA THR A 267 -1.09 19.06 -15.20
C THR A 267 -0.86 19.26 -16.70
N HIS A 268 -1.89 19.04 -17.52
CA HIS A 268 -1.83 19.24 -18.96
C HIS A 268 -2.29 20.65 -19.31
N ILE A 269 -1.51 21.28 -20.20
CA ILE A 269 -1.89 22.50 -20.92
C ILE A 269 -3.18 22.15 -21.69
N ASP A 270 -4.28 22.82 -21.37
CA ASP A 270 -5.55 22.62 -22.08
C ASP A 270 -5.61 23.45 -23.37
N GLU A 271 -6.67 23.32 -24.18
CA GLU A 271 -6.79 24.06 -25.45
C GLU A 271 -6.74 25.59 -25.28
N LYS A 272 -7.19 26.12 -24.13
CA LYS A 272 -7.09 27.56 -23.84
C LYS A 272 -5.66 27.96 -23.50
N ASP A 273 -4.95 27.11 -22.75
CA ASP A 273 -3.53 27.31 -22.46
C ASP A 273 -2.69 27.17 -23.74
N GLU A 274 -3.04 26.28 -24.67
CA GLU A 274 -2.39 26.16 -25.98
C GLU A 274 -2.57 27.42 -26.84
N ASP A 275 -3.77 28.00 -26.89
CA ASP A 275 -4.01 29.24 -27.64
C ASP A 275 -3.29 30.44 -27.01
N ALA A 276 -3.20 30.48 -25.68
CA ALA A 276 -2.42 31.49 -24.97
C ALA A 276 -0.92 31.33 -25.23
N LEU A 277 -0.39 30.10 -25.24
CA LEU A 277 0.99 29.79 -25.57
C LEU A 277 1.32 30.09 -27.04
N ARG A 278 0.40 29.81 -27.97
CA ARG A 278 0.56 30.17 -29.39
C ARG A 278 0.66 31.68 -29.56
N LYS A 279 -0.21 32.45 -28.91
CA LYS A 279 -0.14 33.93 -28.93
C LYS A 279 1.14 34.48 -28.29
N GLU A 280 1.62 33.86 -27.21
CA GLU A 280 2.90 34.24 -26.60
C GLU A 280 4.07 33.98 -27.55
N LEU A 281 4.05 32.84 -28.26
CA LEU A 281 5.10 32.43 -29.19
C LEU A 281 5.11 33.23 -30.51
N GLU A 282 3.96 33.71 -30.97
CA GLU A 282 3.83 34.55 -32.19
C GLU A 282 4.62 35.88 -32.09
N GLY A 283 4.94 36.35 -30.87
CA GLY A 283 5.73 37.55 -30.63
C GLY A 283 7.23 37.32 -30.43
N ARG A 284 7.72 36.08 -30.46
CA ARG A 284 9.12 35.74 -30.17
C ARG A 284 9.87 35.43 -31.47
N THR A 285 10.85 36.26 -31.82
CA THR A 285 11.72 36.07 -32.99
C THR A 285 12.71 34.91 -32.83
N GLY A 286 12.85 34.37 -31.62
CA GLY A 286 13.72 33.22 -31.34
C GLY A 286 15.17 33.58 -31.04
N ASP A 287 15.53 34.86 -31.09
CA ASP A 287 16.84 35.35 -30.68
C ASP A 287 16.83 35.63 -29.17
N THR A 288 17.69 34.93 -28.43
CA THR A 288 18.00 35.26 -27.04
C THR A 288 18.96 36.44 -27.00
N ASP A 289 18.63 37.50 -26.25
CA ASP A 289 19.44 38.73 -26.03
C ASP A 289 20.79 38.46 -25.34
N SER A 290 21.68 37.70 -25.97
CA SER A 290 23.03 37.48 -25.44
C SER A 290 24.06 37.27 -26.53
N GLU A 291 24.09 38.14 -27.54
CA GLU A 291 25.31 38.40 -28.32
C GLU A 291 25.40 39.91 -28.60
N ASN A 292 25.92 40.66 -27.62
CA ASN A 292 26.62 41.90 -27.92
C ASN A 292 28.07 41.70 -27.47
N GLU A 293 28.90 41.40 -28.46
CA GLU A 293 30.35 41.26 -28.38
C GLU A 293 30.95 42.55 -27.82
N GLY A 294 31.65 42.42 -26.69
CA GLY A 294 32.47 43.49 -26.13
C GLY A 294 33.89 43.39 -26.68
N ASP A 295 34.06 43.71 -27.96
CA ASP A 295 35.38 44.03 -28.52
C ASP A 295 35.56 45.55 -28.48
N ALA A 296 36.25 46.03 -27.45
CA ALA A 296 36.90 47.33 -27.45
C ALA A 296 38.23 47.19 -26.72
N GLU A 297 39.28 47.02 -27.53
CA GLU A 297 40.67 47.30 -27.20
C GLU A 297 40.77 48.69 -26.55
N ASP A 298 41.36 48.78 -25.37
CA ASP A 298 41.89 50.04 -24.85
C ASP A 298 43.39 49.85 -24.64
N ASP A 299 44.12 50.14 -25.71
CA ASP A 299 45.55 50.45 -25.71
C ASP A 299 45.74 51.79 -24.98
N ALA A 300 46.58 51.80 -23.95
CA ALA A 300 47.16 53.02 -23.39
C ALA A 300 48.16 53.62 -24.41
N PRO A 301 48.25 54.95 -24.58
CA PRO A 301 49.10 55.81 -23.73
C PRO A 301 48.49 57.23 -23.52
N GLU A 302 48.93 58.15 -22.67
CA GLU A 302 50.20 58.48 -21.99
C GLU A 302 49.86 59.29 -20.72
#